data_AF-A0A1W9QLA2-F1
#
_entry.id   AF-A0A1W9QLA2-F1
#
_cell.length_a   1.000
_cell.length_b   1.000
_cell.length_c   1.000
_cell.angle_alpha   90.00
_cell.angle_beta   90.00
_cell.angle_gamma   90.00
#
_symmetry.space_group_name_H-M   'P 1'
#
loop_
_entity.id
_entity.type
_entity.pdbx_description
1 polymer ?
#
loop_
_entity_poly.entity_id
_entity_poly.type
_entity_poly.pdbx_seq_one_letter_code
_entity_poly.pdbx_strand_id
1 'polypeptide(L)'
;MATKRKKKKKETEIQQIVNYYFYTKGLSLEKIKNDAKKKKIVYSRFTRPAKQLLELTGTVKKAKKAIDKVAKWAKSRNLDYAIETVFKKWLEIDSLNPKEIVKKPFYMGNPMVWSQTKKKWFVIDENGEWREFVGREKDIKWKIKK
;
A
#
# COMPACT_ATOMS: atom_id res chain seq x y z
N MET A 1 -2.43 48.37 3.87
CA MET A 1 -2.47 47.25 2.91
C MET A 1 -3.47 46.20 3.40
N ALA A 2 -4.63 46.07 2.75
CA ALA A 2 -5.66 45.11 3.16
C ALA A 2 -5.25 43.68 2.76
N THR A 3 -4.89 42.84 3.75
CA THR A 3 -4.72 41.40 3.57
C THR A 3 -6.07 40.77 3.24
N LYS A 4 -6.35 40.59 1.94
CA LYS A 4 -7.49 39.79 1.45
C LYS A 4 -7.40 38.38 2.07
N ARG A 5 -8.17 38.13 3.14
CA ARG A 5 -8.41 36.78 3.69
C ARG A 5 -9.04 35.94 2.57
N LYS A 6 -8.24 35.12 1.88
CA LYS A 6 -8.73 34.17 0.89
C LYS A 6 -9.71 33.21 1.59
N LYS A 7 -11.02 33.36 1.36
CA LYS A 7 -12.04 32.38 1.75
C LYS A 7 -11.58 31.01 1.25
N LYS A 8 -11.34 30.06 2.17
CA LYS A 8 -11.06 28.66 1.81
C LYS A 8 -12.29 28.12 1.09
N LYS A 9 -12.23 28.00 -0.24
CA LYS A 9 -13.27 27.32 -1.01
C LYS A 9 -13.34 25.88 -0.51
N LYS A 10 -14.54 25.43 -0.12
CA LYS A 10 -14.77 24.01 0.22
C LYS A 10 -14.49 23.18 -1.03
N GLU A 11 -13.73 22.10 -0.86
CA GLU A 11 -13.44 21.17 -1.95
C GLU A 11 -14.70 20.40 -2.32
N THR A 12 -14.94 20.22 -3.62
CA THR A 12 -16.03 19.35 -4.10
C THR A 12 -15.76 17.89 -3.71
N GLU A 13 -16.78 17.06 -3.64
CA GLU A 13 -16.64 15.64 -3.29
C GLU A 13 -15.67 14.91 -4.23
N ILE A 14 -15.76 15.19 -5.53
CA ILE A 14 -14.82 14.68 -6.54
C ILE A 14 -13.40 15.14 -6.24
N GLN A 15 -13.20 16.43 -5.91
CA GLN A 15 -11.87 16.94 -5.56
C GLN A 15 -11.30 16.25 -4.31
N GLN A 16 -12.13 16.01 -3.30
CA GLN A 16 -11.70 15.31 -2.10
C GLN A 16 -11.23 13.88 -2.39
N ILE A 17 -11.89 13.18 -3.31
CA ILE A 17 -11.49 11.82 -3.70
C ILE A 17 -10.17 11.83 -4.49
N VAL A 18 -10.04 12.71 -5.48
CA VAL A 18 -8.80 12.83 -6.28
C VAL A 18 -7.62 13.25 -5.41
N ASN A 19 -7.82 14.25 -4.55
CA ASN A 19 -6.80 14.69 -3.59
C ASN A 19 -6.39 13.55 -2.64
N TYR A 20 -7.37 12.77 -2.17
CA TYR A 20 -7.08 11.62 -1.31
C TYR A 20 -6.30 10.52 -2.05
N TYR A 21 -6.65 10.23 -3.31
CA TYR A 21 -5.89 9.30 -4.15
C TYR A 21 -4.42 9.73 -4.27
N PHE A 22 -4.14 10.98 -4.61
CA PHE A 22 -2.77 11.47 -4.69
C PHE A 22 -2.06 11.52 -3.33
N TYR A 23 -2.80 11.80 -2.26
CA TYR A 23 -2.28 11.69 -0.90
C TYR A 23 -1.81 10.26 -0.59
N THR A 24 -2.58 9.24 -0.96
CA THR A 24 -2.14 7.83 -0.78
C THR A 24 -0.90 7.49 -1.62
N LYS A 25 -0.63 8.22 -2.71
CA LYS A 25 0.61 8.13 -3.51
C LYS A 25 1.80 8.91 -2.91
N GLY A 26 1.61 9.60 -1.78
CA GLY A 26 2.66 10.39 -1.13
C GLY A 26 2.81 11.81 -1.67
N LEU A 27 1.83 12.30 -2.44
CA LEU A 27 1.83 13.68 -2.94
C LEU A 27 1.01 14.58 -2.01
N SER A 28 1.61 15.69 -1.57
CA SER A 28 0.91 16.73 -0.79
C SER A 28 0.05 17.61 -1.70
N LEU A 29 -0.97 18.26 -1.13
CA LEU A 29 -1.83 19.22 -1.86
C LEU A 29 -1.05 20.32 -2.57
N GLU A 30 0.04 20.79 -1.96
CA GLU A 30 0.91 21.82 -2.53
C GLU A 30 1.68 21.29 -3.74
N LYS A 31 2.23 20.06 -3.65
CA LYS A 31 2.87 19.40 -4.79
C LYS A 31 1.89 19.17 -5.93
N ILE A 32 0.68 18.67 -5.64
CA ILE A 32 -0.37 18.46 -6.64
C ILE A 32 -0.69 19.77 -7.38
N LYS A 33 -0.85 20.89 -6.66
CA LYS A 33 -1.14 22.19 -7.27
C LYS A 33 0.01 22.71 -8.12
N ASN A 34 1.25 22.55 -7.66
CA ASN A 34 2.44 22.97 -8.40
C ASN A 34 2.65 22.11 -9.64
N ASP A 35 2.44 20.81 -9.55
CA ASP A 35 2.58 19.87 -10.66
C ASP A 35 1.45 20.03 -11.68
N ALA A 36 0.22 20.32 -11.24
CA ALA A 36 -0.89 20.66 -12.13
C ALA A 36 -0.61 21.96 -12.91
N LYS A 37 -0.08 23.01 -12.25
CA LYS A 37 0.35 24.25 -12.92
C LYS A 37 1.47 24.00 -13.94
N LYS A 38 2.39 23.10 -13.62
CA LYS A 38 3.48 22.67 -14.52
C LYS A 38 3.03 21.64 -15.57
N LYS A 39 1.73 21.34 -15.67
CA LYS A 39 1.13 20.31 -16.56
C LYS A 39 1.68 18.89 -16.36
N LYS A 40 2.38 18.62 -15.25
CA LYS A 40 2.88 17.29 -14.88
C LYS A 40 1.77 16.36 -14.41
N ILE A 41 0.71 16.93 -13.84
CA ILE A 41 -0.52 16.21 -13.48
C ILE A 41 -1.68 16.81 -14.27
N VAL A 42 -2.27 16.01 -15.14
CA VAL A 42 -3.51 16.40 -15.84
C VAL A 42 -4.69 16.01 -14.95
N TYR A 43 -5.07 16.91 -14.04
CA TYR A 43 -6.08 16.67 -13.01
C TYR A 43 -7.43 16.18 -13.57
N SER A 44 -7.82 16.68 -14.75
CA SER A 44 -9.06 16.29 -15.44
C SER A 44 -9.12 14.80 -15.81
N ARG A 45 -7.99 14.10 -15.92
CA ARG A 45 -7.97 12.64 -16.16
C ARG A 45 -8.52 11.85 -14.97
N PHE A 46 -8.43 12.40 -13.78
CA PHE A 46 -8.82 11.73 -12.54
C PHE A 46 -10.23 12.09 -12.06
N THR A 47 -10.84 13.14 -12.63
CA THR A 47 -12.18 13.59 -12.21
C THR A 47 -13.28 12.64 -12.65
N ARG A 48 -13.21 12.10 -13.88
CA ARG A 48 -14.18 11.10 -14.37
C ARG A 48 -14.12 9.80 -13.55
N PRO A 49 -12.95 9.20 -13.32
CA PRO A 49 -12.82 8.06 -12.40
C PRO A 49 -13.31 8.40 -10.99
N ALA A 50 -12.93 9.54 -10.41
CA ALA A 50 -13.40 9.88 -9.07
C ALA A 50 -14.93 10.04 -8.97
N LYS A 51 -15.58 10.56 -10.03
CA LYS A 51 -17.05 10.65 -10.11
C LYS A 51 -17.68 9.26 -10.10
N GLN A 52 -17.19 8.34 -10.94
CA GLN A 52 -17.69 6.96 -10.98
C GLN A 52 -17.51 6.24 -9.64
N LEU A 53 -16.42 6.52 -8.92
CA LEU A 53 -16.16 5.93 -7.60
C LEU A 53 -17.11 6.46 -6.55
N LEU A 54 -17.43 7.75 -6.62
CA LEU A 54 -18.44 8.35 -5.76
C LEU A 54 -19.82 7.74 -6.01
N GLU A 55 -20.21 7.58 -7.29
CA GLU A 55 -21.47 6.94 -7.67
C GLU A 55 -21.55 5.50 -7.17
N LEU A 56 -20.48 4.71 -7.35
CA LEU A 56 -20.42 3.31 -6.92
C LEU A 56 -20.47 3.14 -5.39
N THR A 57 -19.76 4.01 -4.67
CA THR A 57 -19.65 3.90 -3.21
C THR A 57 -20.76 4.65 -2.46
N GLY A 58 -21.46 5.56 -3.14
CA GLY A 58 -22.50 6.46 -2.63
C GLY A 58 -21.99 7.57 -1.70
N THR A 59 -20.78 7.47 -1.14
CA THR A 59 -20.26 8.47 -0.19
C THR A 59 -18.75 8.64 -0.31
N VAL A 60 -18.28 9.87 -0.10
CA VAL A 60 -16.84 10.19 -0.09
C VAL A 60 -16.07 9.35 0.94
N LYS A 61 -16.67 9.08 2.10
CA LYS A 61 -16.04 8.28 3.17
C LYS A 61 -15.77 6.84 2.72
N LYS A 62 -16.74 6.21 2.04
CA LYS A 62 -16.58 4.86 1.48
C LYS A 62 -15.57 4.83 0.35
N ALA A 63 -15.60 5.82 -0.56
CA ALA A 63 -14.60 5.97 -1.61
C ALA A 63 -13.16 6.06 -1.07
N LYS A 64 -12.93 6.88 -0.03
CA LYS A 64 -11.61 6.99 0.62
C LYS A 64 -11.16 5.67 1.24
N LYS A 65 -12.05 4.95 1.94
CA LYS A 65 -11.75 3.62 2.49
C LYS A 65 -11.39 2.60 1.41
N ALA A 66 -12.08 2.64 0.27
CA ALA A 66 -11.81 1.76 -0.86
C ALA A 66 -10.42 2.03 -1.46
N ILE A 67 -10.08 3.31 -1.66
CA ILE A 67 -8.75 3.74 -2.09
C ILE A 67 -7.69 3.27 -1.09
N ASP A 68 -7.92 3.38 0.22
CA ASP A 68 -6.98 2.93 1.25
C ASP A 68 -6.69 1.44 1.18
N LYS A 69 -7.72 0.60 1.02
CA LYS A 69 -7.55 -0.86 0.91
C LYS A 69 -6.68 -1.21 -0.30
N VAL A 70 -7.02 -0.65 -1.45
CA VAL A 70 -6.27 -0.88 -2.70
C VAL A 70 -4.84 -0.33 -2.60
N ALA A 71 -4.66 0.85 -2.01
CA ALA A 71 -3.35 1.46 -1.81
C ALA A 71 -2.44 0.59 -0.94
N LYS A 72 -2.96 0.06 0.19
CA LYS A 72 -2.19 -0.84 1.06
C LYS A 72 -1.86 -2.15 0.36
N TRP A 73 -2.83 -2.74 -0.33
CA TRP A 73 -2.65 -3.96 -1.11
C TRP A 73 -1.58 -3.80 -2.20
N ALA A 74 -1.66 -2.72 -2.99
CA ALA A 74 -0.72 -2.43 -4.07
C ALA A 74 0.69 -2.14 -3.54
N LYS A 75 0.82 -1.30 -2.52
CA LYS A 75 2.11 -1.00 -1.86
C LYS A 75 2.79 -2.25 -1.32
N SER A 76 2.05 -3.15 -0.68
CA SER A 76 2.60 -4.40 -0.15
C SER A 76 3.12 -5.36 -1.23
N ARG A 77 2.71 -5.15 -2.48
CA ARG A 77 3.10 -5.96 -3.66
C ARG A 77 4.00 -5.19 -4.62
N ASN A 78 4.42 -3.97 -4.26
CA ASN A 78 5.17 -3.06 -5.12
C ASN A 78 4.50 -2.82 -6.49
N LEU A 79 3.17 -2.73 -6.51
CA LEU A 79 2.38 -2.46 -7.71
C LEU A 79 1.96 -1.00 -7.76
N ASP A 80 1.89 -0.45 -8.98
CA ASP A 80 1.19 0.80 -9.22
C ASP A 80 -0.34 0.56 -9.25
N TYR A 81 -1.11 1.61 -8.96
CA TYR A 81 -2.58 1.55 -8.95
C TYR A 81 -3.18 2.89 -9.36
N ALA A 82 -4.25 2.86 -10.14
CA ALA A 82 -5.04 4.03 -10.49
C ALA A 82 -6.35 4.05 -9.68
N ILE A 83 -7.14 5.12 -9.80
CA ILE A 83 -8.52 5.13 -9.26
C ILE A 83 -9.32 3.99 -9.92
N GLU A 84 -9.03 3.70 -11.19
CA GLU A 84 -9.65 2.63 -11.96
C GLU A 84 -9.35 1.24 -11.41
N THR A 85 -8.20 1.05 -10.76
CA THR A 85 -7.87 -0.21 -10.07
C THR A 85 -8.86 -0.49 -8.94
N VAL A 86 -9.42 0.56 -8.31
CA VAL A 86 -10.44 0.41 -7.27
C VAL A 86 -11.74 -0.15 -7.85
N PHE A 87 -12.12 0.23 -9.08
CA PHE A 87 -13.28 -0.36 -9.77
C PHE A 87 -13.07 -1.83 -10.11
N LYS A 88 -11.92 -2.13 -10.74
CA LYS A 88 -11.60 -3.49 -11.17
C LYS A 88 -11.53 -4.46 -10.00
N LYS A 89 -11.21 -3.97 -8.81
CA LYS A 89 -11.16 -4.75 -7.58
C LYS A 89 -12.34 -4.53 -6.65
N TRP A 90 -13.40 -3.86 -7.10
CA TRP A 90 -14.53 -3.50 -6.23
C TRP A 90 -15.24 -4.72 -5.64
N LEU A 91 -15.53 -5.73 -6.47
CA LEU A 91 -16.18 -6.97 -6.02
C LEU A 91 -15.30 -7.80 -5.06
N GLU A 92 -13.98 -7.63 -5.15
CA GLU A 92 -12.99 -8.33 -4.33
C GLU A 92 -12.45 -7.46 -3.19
N ILE A 93 -13.01 -6.26 -2.97
CA ILE A 93 -12.35 -5.26 -2.14
C ILE A 93 -12.22 -5.69 -0.67
N ASP A 94 -13.10 -6.57 -0.21
CA ASP A 94 -13.08 -7.11 1.14
C ASP A 94 -12.07 -8.25 1.33
N SER A 95 -11.66 -8.92 0.24
CA SER A 95 -10.61 -9.95 0.27
C SER A 95 -9.20 -9.38 0.00
N LEU A 96 -9.09 -8.09 -0.36
CA LEU A 96 -7.81 -7.41 -0.55
C LEU A 96 -7.06 -7.22 0.76
N ASN A 97 -6.22 -8.20 1.10
CA ASN A 97 -5.29 -8.10 2.20
C ASN A 97 -3.88 -7.69 1.71
N PRO A 98 -3.20 -6.78 2.43
CA PRO A 98 -1.78 -6.55 2.23
C PRO A 98 -1.02 -7.87 2.25
N LYS A 99 0.02 -8.00 1.42
CA LYS A 99 0.88 -9.18 1.42
C LYS A 99 1.43 -9.34 2.84
N GLU A 100 1.21 -10.51 3.43
CA GLU A 100 1.74 -10.81 4.75
C GLU A 100 3.26 -10.70 4.73
N ILE A 101 3.81 -9.98 5.70
CA ILE A 101 5.25 -9.84 5.87
C ILE A 101 5.75 -11.14 6.49
N VAL A 102 6.04 -12.13 5.65
CA VAL A 102 6.60 -13.41 6.09
C VAL A 102 8.05 -13.15 6.54
N LYS A 103 8.25 -13.12 7.86
CA LYS A 103 9.59 -13.11 8.44
C LYS A 103 10.19 -14.49 8.23
N LYS A 104 11.35 -14.56 7.58
CA LYS A 104 12.10 -15.79 7.42
C LYS A 104 13.10 -15.93 8.56
N PRO A 105 13.19 -17.10 9.21
CA PRO A 105 14.14 -17.34 10.29
C PRO A 105 15.54 -17.56 9.71
N PHE A 106 16.54 -17.02 10.41
CA PHE A 106 17.95 -17.18 10.09
C PHE A 106 18.74 -17.46 11.36
N TYR A 107 19.78 -18.29 11.27
CA TYR A 107 20.74 -18.52 12.34
C TYR A 107 22.15 -18.28 11.80
N MET A 108 22.95 -17.46 12.50
CA MET A 108 24.30 -17.07 12.07
C MET A 108 24.41 -16.55 10.62
N GLY A 109 23.33 -16.02 10.05
CA GLY A 109 23.29 -15.54 8.66
C GLY A 109 22.73 -16.54 7.65
N ASN A 110 22.62 -17.82 8.04
CA ASN A 110 22.11 -18.91 7.23
C ASN A 110 20.58 -19.08 7.36
N PRO A 111 19.86 -19.39 6.28
CA PRO A 111 18.41 -19.55 6.31
C PRO A 111 18.00 -20.81 7.09
N MET A 112 16.88 -20.71 7.80
CA MET A 112 16.32 -21.83 8.57
C MET A 112 14.97 -22.28 8.01
N VAL A 113 14.68 -23.57 8.18
CA VAL A 113 13.41 -24.21 7.78
C VAL A 113 12.87 -25.05 8.93
N TRP A 114 11.58 -24.91 9.21
CA TRP A 114 10.88 -25.78 10.15
C TRP A 114 10.40 -27.04 9.44
N SER A 115 10.82 -28.21 9.92
CA SER A 115 10.28 -29.49 9.45
C SER A 115 9.04 -29.84 10.26
N GLN A 116 7.87 -29.86 9.62
CA GLN A 116 6.63 -30.29 10.28
C GLN A 116 6.69 -31.76 10.68
N THR A 117 7.30 -32.62 9.86
CA THR A 117 7.42 -34.06 10.12
C THR A 117 8.31 -34.36 11.32
N LYS A 118 9.46 -33.69 11.41
CA LYS A 118 10.42 -33.88 12.51
C LYS A 118 10.15 -32.99 13.72
N LYS A 119 9.26 -32.00 13.60
CA LYS A 119 8.98 -30.94 14.59
C LYS A 119 10.26 -30.26 15.10
N LYS A 120 11.17 -29.95 14.16
CA LYS A 120 12.49 -29.37 14.45
C LYS A 120 12.90 -28.34 13.41
N TRP A 121 13.77 -27.42 13.82
CA TRP A 121 14.41 -26.45 12.95
C TRP A 121 15.65 -27.03 12.28
N PHE A 122 15.86 -26.72 11.00
CA PHE A 122 17.07 -27.02 10.24
C PHE A 122 17.67 -25.73 9.70
N VAL A 123 18.99 -25.63 9.75
CA VAL A 123 19.78 -24.56 9.13
C VAL A 123 20.34 -25.09 7.82
N ILE A 124 20.17 -24.34 6.74
CA ILE A 124 20.78 -24.66 5.44
C ILE A 124 22.09 -23.89 5.36
N ASP A 125 23.21 -24.57 5.29
CA ASP A 125 24.52 -23.92 5.16
C ASP A 125 24.80 -23.44 3.72
N GLU A 126 25.96 -22.81 3.52
CA GLU A 126 26.37 -22.26 2.22
C GLU A 126 26.54 -23.34 1.14
N ASN A 127 26.78 -24.59 1.54
CA ASN A 127 26.90 -25.74 0.64
C ASN A 127 25.54 -26.39 0.34
N GLY A 128 24.46 -25.91 0.97
CA GLY A 128 23.11 -26.45 0.82
C GLY A 128 22.80 -27.65 1.72
N GLU A 129 23.68 -28.00 2.66
CA GLU A 129 23.42 -29.10 3.60
C GLU A 129 22.47 -28.66 4.71
N TRP A 130 21.61 -29.59 5.14
CA TRP A 130 20.64 -29.35 6.20
C TRP A 130 21.18 -29.84 7.53
N ARG A 131 21.43 -28.92 8.45
CA ARG A 131 21.92 -29.23 9.80
C ARG A 131 20.82 -28.97 10.83
N GLU A 132 20.59 -29.91 11.73
CA GLU A 132 19.59 -29.74 12.79
C GLU A 132 20.00 -28.59 13.72
N PHE A 133 19.06 -27.69 14.01
CA PHE A 133 19.29 -26.58 14.93
C PHE A 133 19.10 -27.02 16.38
N VAL A 134 20.15 -26.92 17.18
CA VAL A 134 20.17 -27.33 18.61
C VAL A 134 20.28 -26.11 19.56
N GLY A 135 20.13 -24.88 19.02
CA GLY A 135 20.23 -23.64 19.78
C GLY A 135 18.93 -23.22 20.48
N ARG A 136 18.92 -22.02 21.07
CA ARG A 136 17.73 -21.46 21.71
C ARG A 136 16.97 -20.57 20.73
N GLU A 137 15.66 -20.43 20.90
CA GLU A 137 14.83 -19.59 20.00
C GLU A 137 15.31 -18.13 19.91
N LYS A 138 15.87 -17.59 20.99
CA LYS A 138 16.46 -16.24 21.02
C LYS A 138 17.63 -16.04 20.04
N ASP A 139 18.26 -17.13 19.60
CA ASP A 139 19.37 -17.09 18.66
C ASP A 139 18.87 -17.00 17.20
N ILE A 140 17.56 -17.22 16.97
CA ILE A 140 16.92 -17.12 15.67
C ILE A 140 16.65 -15.65 15.32
N LYS A 141 17.28 -15.19 14.24
CA LYS A 141 17.08 -13.85 13.68
C LYS A 141 15.99 -13.89 12.61
N TRP A 142 14.87 -13.24 12.90
CA TRP A 142 13.75 -13.13 11.97
C TRP A 142 13.96 -11.95 11.01
N LYS A 143 14.31 -12.22 9.75
CA LYS A 143 14.54 -11.19 8.74
C LYS A 143 13.34 -11.08 7.79
N ILE A 144 12.99 -9.85 7.42
CA ILE A 144 12.02 -9.58 6.36
C ILE A 144 12.78 -9.65 5.03
N LYS A 145 12.46 -10.62 4.17
CA LYS A 145 12.97 -10.62 2.80
C LYS A 145 12.17 -9.55 2.04
N LYS A 146 12.83 -8.44 1.70
CA LYS A 146 12.24 -7.38 0.85
C LYS A 146 11.93 -7.94 -0.54
#